data_AF-K1TCY5-F1
#
_entry.id   AF-K1TCY5-F1
#
_cell.length_a   1.000
_cell.length_b   1.000
_cell.length_c   1.000
_cell.angle_alpha   90.00
_cell.angle_beta   90.00
_cell.angle_gamma   90.00
#
_symmetry.space_group_name_H-M   'P 1'
#
loop_
_entity.id
_entity.type
_entity.pdbx_description
1 polymer ?
#
loop_
_entity_poly.entity_id
_entity_poly.type
_entity_poly.pdbx_seq_one_letter_code
_entity_poly.pdbx_strand_id
1 'polypeptide(L)'
;MMNRKEFYEYVKNNVKEYLPESYKDAEIKLQEVEKNNGLKLTGITIPNGDQRIVPTVYLDSLYQEYIHGKDVDSCVGDVADIRIEAQGKAEFFDMGVPDILDYEKMKDKLQMRICDKEWNTDLLADKVVTEHGDFAAYYAVNLEENGEGISSIPVTVSLMNEWGVSAEQIQANAMVADRK
;
A
#
# COMPACT_ATOMS: atom_id res chain seq x y z
N MET A 1 16.67 -10.51 -24.59
CA MET A 1 15.51 -10.26 -23.73
C MET A 1 15.50 -11.37 -22.69
N MET A 2 15.54 -11.01 -21.40
CA MET A 2 15.58 -11.97 -20.30
C MET A 2 14.24 -12.70 -20.22
N ASN A 3 14.26 -13.98 -19.90
CA ASN A 3 13.05 -14.69 -19.52
C ASN A 3 12.61 -14.27 -18.10
N ARG A 4 11.38 -14.62 -17.71
CA ARG A 4 10.79 -14.25 -16.42
C ARG A 4 11.69 -14.55 -15.22
N LYS A 5 12.31 -15.73 -15.19
CA LYS A 5 13.19 -16.14 -14.07
C LYS A 5 14.48 -15.32 -14.06
N GLU A 6 15.08 -15.10 -15.23
CA GLU A 6 16.27 -14.27 -15.38
C GLU A 6 15.99 -12.83 -14.96
N PHE A 7 14.84 -12.28 -15.33
CA PHE A 7 14.40 -10.94 -14.93
C PHE A 7 14.25 -10.84 -13.40
N TYR A 8 13.59 -11.79 -12.74
CA TYR A 8 13.44 -11.76 -11.28
C TYR A 8 14.77 -11.84 -10.53
N GLU A 9 15.68 -12.69 -10.97
CA GLU A 9 17.03 -12.77 -10.39
C GLU A 9 17.84 -11.50 -10.69
N TYR A 10 17.70 -10.92 -11.88
CA TYR A 10 18.35 -9.65 -12.21
C TYR A 10 17.87 -8.54 -11.28
N VAL A 11 16.56 -8.38 -11.10
CA VAL A 11 16.01 -7.39 -10.16
C VAL A 11 16.54 -7.61 -8.74
N LYS A 12 16.48 -8.85 -8.25
CA LYS A 12 16.99 -9.21 -6.91
C LYS A 12 18.46 -8.82 -6.70
N ASN A 13 19.29 -9.04 -7.71
CA ASN A 13 20.73 -8.81 -7.62
C ASN A 13 21.11 -7.34 -7.73
N ASN A 14 20.31 -6.51 -8.41
CA ASN A 14 20.66 -5.12 -8.69
C ASN A 14 19.89 -4.11 -7.81
N VAL A 15 18.72 -4.45 -7.26
CA VAL A 15 17.86 -3.50 -6.52
C VAL A 15 18.54 -2.85 -5.31
N LYS A 16 19.53 -3.49 -4.69
CA LYS A 16 20.29 -2.89 -3.59
C LYS A 16 21.02 -1.61 -3.98
N GLU A 17 21.49 -1.51 -5.22
CA GLU A 17 22.25 -0.35 -5.70
C GLU A 17 21.36 0.91 -5.84
N TYR A 18 20.04 0.71 -5.87
CA TYR A 18 19.03 1.75 -5.99
C TYR A 18 18.42 2.12 -4.63
N LEU A 19 18.78 1.41 -3.56
CA LEU A 19 18.24 1.61 -2.22
C LEU A 19 19.21 2.40 -1.32
N PRO A 20 18.70 3.10 -0.29
CA PRO A 20 19.53 3.76 0.70
C PRO A 20 20.50 2.81 1.44
N GLU A 21 21.58 3.36 1.97
CA GLU A 21 22.62 2.63 2.73
C GLU A 21 22.07 1.74 3.86
N SER A 22 20.90 2.08 4.43
CA SER A 22 20.22 1.26 5.45
C SER A 22 19.89 -0.17 4.98
N TYR A 23 19.74 -0.38 3.68
CA TYR A 23 19.41 -1.66 3.06
C TYR A 23 20.62 -2.51 2.65
N LYS A 24 21.85 -2.05 2.87
CA LYS A 24 23.07 -2.73 2.36
C LYS A 24 23.14 -4.20 2.82
N ASP A 25 22.80 -4.44 4.08
CA ASP A 25 22.85 -5.76 4.72
C ASP A 25 21.54 -6.55 4.55
N ALA A 26 20.56 -6.02 3.80
CA ALA A 26 19.26 -6.65 3.60
C ALA A 26 19.38 -8.02 2.93
N GLU A 27 18.76 -9.05 3.51
CA GLU A 27 18.65 -10.36 2.88
C GLU A 27 17.43 -10.40 1.96
N ILE A 28 17.64 -10.17 0.66
CA ILE A 28 16.56 -10.10 -0.32
C ILE A 28 16.05 -11.50 -0.67
N LYS A 29 14.73 -11.68 -0.62
CA LYS A 29 14.08 -12.96 -0.91
C LYS A 29 13.03 -12.80 -2.01
N LEU A 30 12.98 -13.79 -2.88
CA LEU A 30 11.88 -13.99 -3.82
C LEU A 30 10.94 -15.03 -3.22
N GLN A 31 9.64 -14.75 -3.24
CA GLN A 31 8.62 -15.65 -2.72
C GLN A 31 7.42 -15.72 -3.65
N GLU A 32 6.84 -16.91 -3.79
CA GLU A 32 5.56 -17.07 -4.46
C GLU A 32 4.45 -16.76 -3.45
N VAL A 33 3.58 -15.83 -3.82
CA VAL A 33 2.43 -15.40 -3.02
C VAL A 33 1.18 -15.75 -3.79
N GLU A 34 0.30 -16.52 -3.15
CA GLU A 34 -1.03 -16.79 -3.67
C GLU A 34 -1.93 -15.61 -3.32
N LYS A 35 -2.34 -14.85 -4.34
CA LYS A 35 -3.35 -13.80 -4.20
C LYS A 35 -4.73 -14.45 -4.26
N ASN A 36 -5.72 -13.78 -3.65
CA ASN A 36 -7.13 -14.20 -3.71
C ASN A 36 -7.52 -14.58 -5.15
N ASN A 37 -8.29 -15.67 -5.30
CA ASN A 37 -8.65 -16.33 -6.57
C ASN A 37 -7.61 -17.31 -7.14
N GLY A 38 -6.58 -17.71 -6.36
CA GLY A 38 -5.62 -18.74 -6.76
C GLY A 38 -4.53 -18.26 -7.73
N LEU A 39 -4.40 -16.94 -7.90
CA LEU A 39 -3.37 -16.35 -8.74
C LEU A 39 -2.03 -16.37 -7.99
N LYS A 40 -1.04 -17.08 -8.55
CA LYS A 40 0.33 -17.14 -8.02
C LYS A 40 1.17 -16.02 -8.60
N LEU A 41 1.61 -15.10 -7.75
CA LEU A 41 2.50 -14.00 -8.09
C LEU A 41 3.87 -14.21 -7.44
N THR A 42 4.92 -13.74 -8.09
CA THR A 42 6.26 -13.70 -7.51
C THR A 42 6.49 -12.32 -6.91
N GLY A 43 6.64 -12.30 -5.58
CA GLY A 43 7.00 -11.12 -4.82
C GLY A 43 8.48 -11.08 -4.45
N ILE A 44 9.03 -9.88 -4.32
CA ILE A 44 10.32 -9.61 -3.71
C ILE A 44 10.12 -8.95 -2.34
N THR A 45 10.87 -9.41 -1.34
CA THR A 45 10.93 -8.80 -0.01
C THR A 45 12.34 -8.31 0.28
N ILE A 46 12.41 -7.09 0.80
CA ILE A 46 13.66 -6.39 1.07
C ILE A 46 13.59 -5.83 2.50
N PRO A 47 14.01 -6.60 3.53
CA PRO A 47 13.98 -6.15 4.91
C PRO A 47 14.89 -4.94 5.15
N ASN A 48 14.54 -4.06 6.10
CA ASN A 48 15.40 -2.99 6.59
C ASN A 48 15.59 -3.14 8.11
N GLY A 49 16.75 -3.62 8.57
CA GLY A 49 16.97 -3.91 10.00
C GLY A 49 15.97 -4.94 10.56
N ASP A 50 15.48 -4.72 11.79
CA ASP A 50 14.64 -5.65 12.55
C ASP A 50 13.12 -5.48 12.33
N GLN A 51 12.72 -5.00 11.15
CA GLN A 51 11.31 -4.75 10.84
C GLN A 51 10.42 -5.97 11.04
N ARG A 52 9.31 -5.78 11.76
CA ARG A 52 8.29 -6.82 11.97
C ARG A 52 7.48 -7.12 10.71
N ILE A 53 7.19 -6.09 9.92
CA ILE A 53 6.40 -6.22 8.69
C ILE A 53 7.27 -5.75 7.52
N VAL A 54 7.53 -6.66 6.58
CA VAL A 54 8.29 -6.37 5.37
C VAL A 54 7.33 -6.35 4.18
N PRO A 55 7.13 -5.19 3.53
CA PRO A 55 6.31 -5.10 2.34
C PRO A 55 6.80 -6.05 1.24
N THR A 56 5.85 -6.64 0.52
CA THR A 56 6.13 -7.46 -0.67
C THR A 56 5.85 -6.64 -1.93
N VAL A 57 6.82 -6.54 -2.82
CA VAL A 57 6.66 -5.91 -4.14
C VAL A 57 6.46 -7.01 -5.18
N TYR A 58 5.38 -6.96 -5.96
CA TYR A 58 5.11 -7.98 -6.98
C TYR A 58 5.89 -7.69 -8.27
N LEU A 59 6.61 -8.68 -8.77
CA LEU A 59 7.47 -8.53 -9.95
C LEU A 59 6.76 -8.84 -11.27
N ASP A 60 5.61 -9.53 -11.23
CA ASP A 60 4.95 -10.00 -12.45
C ASP A 60 4.48 -8.84 -13.35
N SER A 61 3.96 -7.74 -12.77
CA SER A 61 3.56 -6.55 -13.53
C SER A 61 4.77 -5.84 -14.16
N LEU A 62 5.87 -5.72 -13.41
CA LEU A 62 7.11 -5.11 -13.90
C LEU A 62 7.76 -5.95 -15.01
N TYR A 63 7.63 -7.28 -14.95
CA TYR A 63 8.03 -8.14 -16.04
C TYR A 63 7.17 -7.91 -17.29
N GLN A 64 5.86 -7.65 -17.13
CA GLN A 64 5.02 -7.25 -18.27
C GLN A 64 5.53 -5.95 -18.88
N GLU A 65 5.88 -4.93 -18.10
CA GLU A 65 6.42 -3.69 -18.65
C GLU A 65 7.75 -3.90 -19.40
N TYR A 66 8.64 -4.73 -18.86
CA TYR A 66 9.91 -5.10 -19.51
C TYR A 66 9.69 -5.75 -20.90
N ILE A 67 8.79 -6.72 -21.00
CA ILE A 67 8.51 -7.36 -22.30
C ILE A 67 7.86 -6.40 -23.31
N HIS A 68 7.21 -5.34 -22.83
CA HIS A 68 6.65 -4.27 -23.66
C HIS A 68 7.69 -3.18 -23.99
N GLY A 69 8.96 -3.38 -23.65
CA GLY A 69 10.07 -2.54 -24.08
C GLY A 69 10.56 -1.55 -23.02
N LYS A 70 10.08 -1.62 -21.77
CA LYS A 70 10.70 -0.89 -20.66
C LYS A 70 12.11 -1.40 -20.42
N ASP A 71 13.02 -0.48 -20.16
CA ASP A 71 14.41 -0.82 -19.85
C ASP A 71 14.51 -1.57 -18.51
N VAL A 72 15.43 -2.53 -18.42
CA VAL A 72 15.53 -3.41 -17.25
C VAL A 72 15.99 -2.65 -16.01
N ASP A 73 16.90 -1.68 -16.15
CA ASP A 73 17.39 -0.87 -15.04
C ASP A 73 16.29 0.07 -14.54
N SER A 74 15.44 0.58 -15.45
CA SER A 74 14.22 1.30 -15.06
C SER A 74 13.30 0.44 -14.18
N CYS A 75 13.10 -0.83 -14.54
CA CYS A 75 12.31 -1.76 -13.72
C CYS A 75 12.92 -1.99 -12.33
N VAL A 76 14.25 -2.02 -12.22
CA VAL A 76 14.95 -2.13 -10.92
C VAL A 76 14.68 -0.88 -10.07
N GLY A 77 14.75 0.31 -10.69
CA GLY A 77 14.40 1.58 -10.08
C GLY A 77 12.97 1.58 -9.52
N ASP A 78 11.98 1.13 -10.30
CA ASP A 78 10.60 1.09 -9.82
C ASP A 78 10.44 0.18 -8.60
N VAL A 79 11.16 -0.95 -8.53
CA VAL A 79 11.11 -1.83 -7.34
C VAL A 79 11.65 -1.11 -6.12
N ALA A 80 12.74 -0.35 -6.26
CA ALA A 80 13.30 0.44 -5.18
C ALA A 80 12.33 1.54 -4.75
N ASP A 81 11.73 2.27 -5.69
CA ASP A 81 10.75 3.32 -5.42
C ASP A 81 9.51 2.76 -4.72
N ILE A 82 8.90 1.69 -5.26
CA ILE A 82 7.76 1.02 -4.64
C ILE A 82 8.14 0.53 -3.23
N ARG A 83 9.36 0.01 -3.03
CA ARG A 83 9.83 -0.45 -1.73
C ARG A 83 9.99 0.70 -0.74
N ILE A 84 10.52 1.85 -1.16
CA ILE A 84 10.69 3.05 -0.34
C ILE A 84 9.33 3.67 -0.01
N GLU A 85 8.42 3.76 -0.97
CA GLU A 85 7.06 4.24 -0.72
C GLU A 85 6.29 3.32 0.23
N ALA A 86 6.38 2.00 0.00
CA ALA A 86 5.78 1.01 0.88
C ALA A 86 6.47 1.00 2.26
N GLN A 87 7.77 1.32 2.33
CA GLN A 87 8.47 1.57 3.58
C GLN A 87 7.88 2.77 4.29
N GLY A 88 7.73 3.93 3.64
CA GLY A 88 7.10 5.09 4.25
C GLY A 88 5.74 4.71 4.84
N LYS A 89 4.90 4.04 4.04
CA LYS A 89 3.58 3.53 4.46
C LYS A 89 3.63 2.51 5.61
N ALA A 90 4.62 1.61 5.65
CA ALA A 90 4.79 0.59 6.69
C ALA A 90 5.50 1.13 7.95
N GLU A 91 6.44 2.06 7.79
CA GLU A 91 7.01 2.86 8.86
C GLU A 91 5.94 3.75 9.48
N PHE A 92 4.87 4.17 8.78
CA PHE A 92 3.73 4.78 9.47
C PHE A 92 3.03 3.82 10.46
N PHE A 93 3.07 2.51 10.21
CA PHE A 93 2.61 1.49 11.17
C PHE A 93 3.64 1.19 12.26
N ASP A 94 4.95 1.20 11.94
CA ASP A 94 6.05 0.84 12.87
C ASP A 94 6.61 2.03 13.68
N MET A 95 6.49 3.26 13.18
CA MET A 95 6.86 4.52 13.87
C MET A 95 5.87 4.90 14.97
N GLY A 96 4.74 4.17 15.08
CA GLY A 96 3.71 4.48 16.05
C GLY A 96 3.31 5.94 15.98
N VAL A 97 2.54 6.35 14.97
CA VAL A 97 1.62 7.47 15.18
C VAL A 97 0.75 7.00 16.34
N PRO A 98 0.99 7.41 17.61
CA PRO A 98 0.46 6.70 18.78
C PRO A 98 -1.07 6.73 18.80
N ASP A 99 -1.63 7.63 17.99
CA ASP A 99 -3.01 7.98 17.91
C ASP A 99 -3.75 7.31 16.75
N ILE A 100 -3.07 6.67 15.77
CA ILE A 100 -3.80 6.11 14.61
C ILE A 100 -4.67 4.91 15.03
N LEU A 101 -4.23 4.15 16.04
CA LEU A 101 -5.03 3.09 16.67
C LEU A 101 -6.03 3.64 17.69
N ASP A 102 -5.89 4.92 18.07
CA ASP A 102 -6.83 5.61 18.94
C ASP A 102 -7.93 6.26 18.09
N TYR A 103 -9.03 5.52 17.90
CA TYR A 103 -10.17 5.98 17.13
C TYR A 103 -10.67 7.37 17.56
N GLU A 104 -10.64 7.67 18.86
CA GLU A 104 -11.16 8.93 19.39
C GLU A 104 -10.36 10.14 18.89
N LYS A 105 -9.07 9.95 18.61
CA LYS A 105 -8.20 10.99 18.05
C LYS A 105 -8.27 11.08 16.53
N MET A 106 -8.75 10.03 15.87
CA MET A 106 -8.81 9.94 14.41
C MET A 106 -10.18 10.27 13.83
N LYS A 107 -11.27 10.08 14.59
CA LYS A 107 -12.64 10.25 14.08
C LYS A 107 -12.93 11.63 13.51
N ASP A 108 -12.29 12.68 14.04
CA ASP A 108 -12.45 14.06 13.57
C ASP A 108 -11.65 14.37 12.30
N LYS A 109 -10.79 13.44 11.87
CA LYS A 109 -9.97 13.53 10.66
C LYS A 109 -10.47 12.60 9.55
N LEU A 110 -11.59 11.91 9.79
CA LEU A 110 -12.21 11.03 8.82
C LEU A 110 -12.79 11.86 7.67
N GLN A 111 -12.50 11.45 6.45
CA GLN A 111 -13.04 12.03 5.23
C GLN A 111 -13.65 10.93 4.37
N MET A 112 -14.80 11.25 3.78
CA MET A 112 -15.47 10.41 2.79
C MET A 112 -14.93 10.72 1.39
N ARG A 113 -14.67 9.68 0.60
CA ARG A 113 -14.24 9.79 -0.79
C ARG A 113 -15.14 8.94 -1.66
N ILE A 114 -15.61 9.51 -2.77
CA ILE A 114 -16.52 8.85 -3.71
C ILE A 114 -15.74 8.42 -4.94
N CYS A 115 -15.97 7.19 -5.38
CA CYS A 115 -15.41 6.65 -6.60
C CYS A 115 -16.45 5.82 -7.37
N ASP A 116 -16.19 5.59 -8.65
CA ASP A 116 -16.96 4.63 -9.44
C ASP A 116 -16.72 3.21 -8.92
N LYS A 117 -17.79 2.47 -8.64
CA LYS A 117 -17.68 1.15 -8.02
C LYS A 117 -17.00 0.14 -8.94
N GLU A 118 -17.39 0.10 -10.21
CA GLU A 118 -16.92 -0.92 -11.15
C GLU A 118 -15.42 -0.76 -11.42
N TRP A 119 -14.97 0.49 -11.57
CA TRP A 119 -13.59 0.80 -11.93
C TRP A 119 -12.62 0.65 -10.75
N ASN A 120 -13.13 0.61 -9.51
CA ASN A 120 -12.32 0.63 -8.28
C ASN A 120 -12.49 -0.62 -7.42
N THR A 121 -13.01 -1.72 -7.97
CA THR A 121 -13.26 -2.97 -7.23
C THR A 121 -12.03 -3.45 -6.44
N ASP A 122 -10.84 -3.39 -7.04
CA ASP A 122 -9.58 -3.79 -6.37
C ASP A 122 -9.16 -2.83 -5.26
N LEU A 123 -9.38 -1.52 -5.46
CA LEU A 123 -9.09 -0.49 -4.44
C LEU A 123 -9.99 -0.66 -3.21
N LEU A 124 -11.23 -1.08 -3.42
CA LEU A 124 -12.28 -1.18 -2.41
C LEU A 124 -12.29 -2.51 -1.66
N ALA A 125 -11.57 -3.53 -2.15
CA ALA A 125 -11.65 -4.91 -1.67
C ALA A 125 -11.41 -5.08 -0.15
N ASP A 126 -10.61 -4.20 0.45
CA ASP A 126 -10.25 -4.25 1.87
C ASP A 126 -10.79 -3.06 2.68
N LYS A 127 -11.57 -2.17 2.06
CA LYS A 127 -12.00 -0.90 2.66
C LYS A 127 -13.36 -1.01 3.32
N VAL A 128 -13.59 -0.12 4.27
CA VAL A 128 -14.96 0.17 4.71
C VAL A 128 -15.63 0.95 3.57
N VAL A 129 -16.69 0.37 3.01
CA VAL A 129 -17.38 0.92 1.84
C VAL A 129 -18.87 1.07 2.12
N THR A 130 -19.42 2.20 1.69
CA THR A 130 -20.86 2.42 1.61
C THR A 130 -21.24 2.57 0.15
N GLU A 131 -22.08 1.67 -0.34
CA GLU A 131 -22.51 1.67 -1.74
C GLU A 131 -23.75 2.56 -1.93
N HIS A 132 -23.76 3.32 -3.03
CA HIS A 132 -24.92 4.13 -3.42
C HIS A 132 -25.08 4.16 -4.94
N GLY A 133 -25.87 3.22 -5.46
CA GLY A 133 -26.02 3.02 -6.91
C GLY A 133 -24.70 2.59 -7.54
N ASP A 134 -24.26 3.32 -8.55
CA ASP A 134 -23.02 3.04 -9.31
C ASP A 134 -21.76 3.57 -8.60
N PHE A 135 -21.94 4.32 -7.51
CA PHE A 135 -20.84 4.90 -6.74
C PHE A 135 -20.59 4.13 -5.45
N ALA A 136 -19.33 4.13 -5.04
CA ALA A 136 -18.87 3.64 -3.75
C ALA A 136 -18.21 4.77 -2.98
N ALA A 137 -18.66 4.98 -1.74
CA ALA A 137 -17.98 5.82 -0.77
C ALA A 137 -17.01 4.97 0.06
N TYR A 138 -15.75 5.37 0.11
CA TYR A 138 -14.76 4.82 1.05
C TYR A 138 -14.24 5.92 1.95
N TYR A 139 -13.58 5.52 3.04
CA TYR A 139 -13.16 6.45 4.10
C TYR A 139 -11.64 6.50 4.24
N ALA A 140 -11.12 7.66 4.60
CA ALA A 140 -9.70 7.86 4.89
C ALA A 140 -9.51 8.84 6.05
N VAL A 141 -8.43 8.68 6.80
CA VAL A 141 -7.96 9.63 7.82
C VAL A 141 -6.97 10.58 7.16
N ASN A 142 -7.24 11.89 7.18
CA ASN A 142 -6.29 12.89 6.71
C ASN A 142 -5.30 13.24 7.83
N LEU A 143 -4.00 13.15 7.54
CA LEU A 143 -2.95 13.34 8.55
C LEU A 143 -2.35 14.74 8.51
N GLU A 144 -1.95 15.20 7.32
CA GLU A 144 -1.43 16.54 7.06
C GLU A 144 -1.85 16.99 5.67
N GLU A 145 -2.20 18.26 5.56
CA GLU A 145 -2.39 18.97 4.29
C GLU A 145 -1.24 19.97 4.17
N ASN A 146 -0.31 19.70 3.27
CA ASN A 146 0.77 20.63 2.93
C ASN A 146 0.61 21.08 1.48
N GLY A 147 1.38 22.08 1.06
CA GLY A 147 1.26 22.71 -0.26
C GLY A 147 1.46 21.76 -1.46
N GLU A 148 1.84 20.51 -1.21
CA GLU A 148 2.05 19.45 -2.22
C GLU A 148 0.94 18.37 -2.21
N GLY A 149 0.01 18.38 -1.24
CA GLY A 149 -1.14 17.47 -1.22
C GLY A 149 -1.64 17.09 0.18
N ILE A 150 -2.64 16.20 0.21
CA ILE A 150 -3.21 15.64 1.44
C ILE A 150 -2.59 14.26 1.68
N SER A 151 -1.82 14.12 2.76
CA SER A 151 -1.39 12.81 3.26
C SER A 151 -2.56 12.13 3.96
N SER A 152 -2.89 10.91 3.55
CA SER A 152 -4.06 10.20 4.08
C SER A 152 -3.87 8.69 4.20
N ILE A 153 -4.54 8.10 5.18
CA ILE A 153 -4.58 6.65 5.41
C ILE A 153 -6.00 6.15 5.12
N PRO A 154 -6.21 5.23 4.17
CA PRO A 154 -7.52 4.63 3.94
C PRO A 154 -7.96 3.76 5.13
N VAL A 155 -9.24 3.85 5.49
CA VAL A 155 -9.85 3.02 6.54
C VAL A 155 -10.17 1.65 5.97
N THR A 156 -9.37 0.66 6.37
CA THR A 156 -9.59 -0.74 6.02
C THR A 156 -10.53 -1.41 7.02
N VAL A 157 -11.11 -2.55 6.62
CA VAL A 157 -11.89 -3.41 7.54
C VAL A 157 -11.03 -3.85 8.73
N SER A 158 -9.74 -4.11 8.51
CA SER A 158 -8.81 -4.45 9.58
C SER A 158 -8.63 -3.31 10.59
N LEU A 159 -8.44 -2.07 10.11
CA LEU A 159 -8.29 -0.91 10.98
C LEU A 159 -9.58 -0.59 11.75
N MET A 160 -10.73 -0.72 11.09
CA MET A 160 -12.04 -0.59 11.73
C MET A 160 -12.23 -1.61 12.85
N ASN A 161 -11.85 -2.88 12.61
CA ASN A 161 -11.93 -3.93 13.63
C ASN A 161 -10.97 -3.65 14.80
N GLU A 162 -9.78 -3.14 14.53
CA GLU A 162 -8.79 -2.74 15.55
C GLU A 162 -9.32 -1.59 16.42
N TRP A 163 -10.01 -0.63 15.82
CA TRP A 163 -10.72 0.44 16.53
C TRP A 163 -11.93 -0.03 17.33
N GLY A 164 -12.45 -1.24 17.06
CA GLY A 164 -13.64 -1.77 17.72
C GLY A 164 -14.92 -1.02 17.37
N VAL A 165 -14.99 -0.41 16.18
CA VAL A 165 -16.12 0.41 15.72
C VAL A 165 -16.81 -0.21 14.51
N SER A 166 -18.04 0.20 14.25
CA SER A 166 -18.80 -0.29 13.09
C SER A 166 -18.62 0.58 11.85
N ALA A 167 -18.94 0.02 10.68
CA ALA A 167 -18.92 0.77 9.42
C ALA A 167 -19.88 1.99 9.46
N GLU A 168 -21.04 1.84 10.11
CA GLU A 168 -22.01 2.92 10.31
C GLU A 168 -21.45 4.04 11.20
N GLN A 169 -20.63 3.70 12.20
CA GLN A 169 -19.95 4.69 13.04
C GLN A 169 -18.89 5.44 12.25
N ILE A 170 -18.12 4.76 11.41
CA ILE A 170 -17.16 5.40 10.49
C ILE A 170 -17.88 6.37 9.56
N GLN A 171 -18.96 5.92 8.92
CA GLN A 171 -19.77 6.75 8.04
C GLN A 171 -20.31 7.99 8.76
N ALA A 172 -20.94 7.81 9.92
CA ALA A 172 -21.52 8.90 10.68
C ALA A 172 -20.47 9.93 11.10
N ASN A 173 -19.31 9.48 11.58
CA ASN A 173 -18.24 10.37 12.02
C ASN A 173 -17.55 11.08 10.84
N ALA A 174 -17.35 10.40 9.72
CA ALA A 174 -16.85 11.04 8.49
C ALA A 174 -17.79 12.16 8.01
N MET A 175 -19.12 11.93 8.04
CA MET A 175 -20.10 12.96 7.69
C MET A 175 -20.13 14.15 8.65
N VAL A 176 -19.71 13.96 9.91
CA VAL A 176 -19.61 15.05 10.89
C VAL A 176 -18.30 15.82 10.71
N ALA A 177 -17.19 15.13 10.46
CA ALA A 177 -15.88 15.73 10.25
C ALA A 177 -15.83 16.60 8.99
N ASP A 178 -16.49 16.18 7.90
CA ASP A 178 -16.55 16.91 6.63
C ASP A 178 -17.33 18.25 6.70
N ARG A 179 -18.04 18.51 7.81
CA ARG A 179 -18.79 19.76 8.03
C ARG A 179 -18.00 20.84 8.77
N LYS A 180 -16.77 20.54 9.21
CA LYS A 180 -15.91 21.47 9.94
C LYS A 180 -15.00 22.24 8.97
#